data_AF-A0AB94ICE4-F1
#
_entry.id   AF-A0AB94ICE4-F1
#
_cell.length_a   1.000
_cell.length_b   1.000
_cell.length_c   1.000
_cell.angle_alpha   90.00
_cell.angle_beta   90.00
_cell.angle_gamma   90.00
#
_symmetry.space_group_name_H-M   'P 1'
#
loop_
_entity.id
_entity.type
_entity.pdbx_description
1 polymer ?
#
loop_
_entity_poly.entity_id
_entity_poly.type
_entity_poly.pdbx_seq_one_letter_code
_entity_poly.pdbx_strand_id
1 'polypeptide(L)'
;MRANIEHQEKETGLDKLKWLVVLALFIIVVWGNFYFAEPNAIYQANTIVRVVVVGILAVLALILAATTSKGKQILVFAQESRQELRKVVWPTRRETIQTTLLIAMVTLVSSLFLWGLDNITIRIISFLTLY
;
A
#
# COMPACT_ATOMS: atom_id res chain seq x y z
N MET A 1 23.83 -0.94 -31.54
CA MET A 1 23.44 0.43 -31.11
C MET A 1 23.28 0.41 -29.59
N ARG A 2 24.34 0.77 -28.84
CA ARG A 2 24.45 0.68 -27.36
C ARG A 2 24.36 2.08 -26.71
N ALA A 3 23.33 2.85 -27.06
CA ALA A 3 23.24 4.26 -26.69
C ALA A 3 22.17 4.57 -25.63
N ASN A 4 21.77 3.59 -24.80
CA ASN A 4 21.08 3.88 -23.53
C ASN A 4 22.08 3.87 -22.39
N ILE A 5 23.10 4.70 -22.57
CA ILE A 5 24.07 5.11 -21.58
C ILE A 5 23.27 5.74 -20.43
N GLU A 6 23.22 5.03 -19.31
CA GLU A 6 23.65 5.62 -18.05
C GLU A 6 23.08 7.02 -17.76
N HIS A 7 21.76 7.11 -17.56
CA HIS A 7 21.22 8.10 -16.63
C HIS A 7 21.46 7.62 -15.18
N GLN A 8 22.72 7.29 -14.84
CA GLN A 8 23.16 7.42 -13.46
C GLN A 8 23.34 8.91 -13.21
N GLU A 9 22.22 9.61 -12.97
CA GLU A 9 22.28 10.90 -12.30
C GLU A 9 22.99 10.66 -10.98
N LYS A 10 24.27 11.09 -10.93
CA LYS A 10 25.05 11.19 -9.69
C LYS A 10 24.16 11.89 -8.68
N GLU A 11 23.68 11.16 -7.68
CA GLU A 11 22.94 11.77 -6.59
C GLU A 11 23.86 12.81 -5.97
N THR A 12 23.54 14.07 -6.24
CA THR A 12 24.25 15.20 -5.66
C THR A 12 24.12 15.03 -4.15
N GLY A 13 25.18 15.28 -3.37
CA GLY A 13 25.15 15.05 -1.91
C GLY A 13 23.94 15.71 -1.21
N LEU A 14 23.36 16.73 -1.84
CA LEU A 14 22.12 17.39 -1.45
C LEU A 14 20.87 16.48 -1.53
N ASP A 15 20.77 15.60 -2.51
CA ASP A 15 19.64 14.66 -2.65
C ASP A 15 19.71 13.55 -1.60
N LYS A 16 20.94 13.11 -1.27
CA LYS A 16 21.17 12.20 -0.13
C LYS A 16 20.78 12.87 1.19
N LEU A 17 21.12 14.16 1.36
CA LEU A 17 20.75 14.93 2.54
C LEU A 17 19.23 15.09 2.66
N LYS A 18 18.53 15.39 1.56
CA LYS A 18 17.06 15.46 1.52
C LYS A 18 16.40 14.14 1.90
N TRP A 19 16.93 13.01 1.41
CA TRP A 19 16.46 11.69 1.80
C TRP A 19 16.68 11.39 3.29
N LEU A 20 17.82 11.83 3.84
CA LEU A 20 18.11 11.71 5.26
C LEU A 20 17.13 12.54 6.11
N VAL A 21 16.77 13.75 5.65
CA VAL A 21 15.75 14.60 6.29
C VAL A 21 14.36 13.95 6.24
N VAL A 22 13.97 13.35 5.11
CA VAL A 22 12.69 12.62 4.99
C VAL A 22 12.64 11.43 5.94
N LEU A 23 13.74 10.67 6.03
CA LEU A 23 13.83 9.50 6.91
C LEU A 23 13.81 9.91 8.39
N ALA A 24 14.50 11.00 8.75
CA ALA A 24 14.47 11.57 10.10
C ALA A 24 13.06 12.05 10.47
N LEU A 25 12.36 12.75 9.56
CA LEU A 25 10.97 13.17 9.78
C LEU A 25 10.02 11.98 9.95
N PHE A 26 10.18 10.93 9.14
CA PHE A 26 9.37 9.71 9.25
C PHE A 26 9.59 9.03 10.61
N ILE A 27 10.85 8.90 11.05
CA ILE A 27 11.18 8.37 12.37
C ILE A 27 10.53 9.23 13.45
N ILE A 28 10.64 10.56 13.40
CA ILE A 28 10.03 11.47 14.38
C ILE A 28 8.50 11.30 14.45
N VAL A 29 7.83 11.11 13.30
CA VAL A 29 6.38 10.87 13.26
C VAL A 29 6.01 9.54 13.89
N VAL A 30 6.72 8.46 13.53
CA VAL A 30 6.47 7.11 14.09
C VAL A 30 6.79 7.08 15.58
N TRP A 31 7.94 7.63 15.99
CA TRP A 31 8.39 7.65 17.37
C TRP A 31 7.51 8.56 18.23
N GLY A 32 7.09 9.72 17.72
CA GLY A 32 6.08 10.55 18.37
C GLY A 32 4.76 9.78 18.56
N ASN A 33 4.33 9.02 17.55
CA ASN A 33 3.15 8.17 17.67
C ASN A 33 3.29 7.09 18.75
N PHE A 34 4.48 6.51 18.94
CA PHE A 34 4.73 5.53 20.00
C PHE A 34 4.92 6.15 21.40
N TYR A 35 5.64 7.28 21.52
CA TYR A 35 5.88 7.95 22.80
C TYR A 35 4.60 8.54 23.41
N PHE A 36 3.71 9.09 22.58
CA PHE A 36 2.39 9.56 23.00
C PHE A 36 1.32 8.44 23.04
N ALA A 37 1.72 7.16 22.91
CA ALA A 37 0.82 6.02 23.07
C ALA A 37 0.68 5.56 24.54
N GLU A 38 1.53 6.02 25.46
CA GLU A 38 1.35 5.73 26.88
C GLU A 38 0.19 6.55 27.49
N PRO A 39 -0.59 5.96 28.41
CA PRO A 39 -1.77 6.57 29.01
C PRO A 39 -1.43 7.63 30.08
N ASN A 40 -0.44 8.47 29.83
CA ASN A 40 -0.08 9.57 30.72
C ASN A 40 -1.13 10.68 30.58
N ALA A 41 -1.82 10.94 31.69
CA ALA A 41 -3.07 11.69 31.85
C ALA A 41 -3.08 13.16 31.40
N ILE A 42 -2.09 13.62 30.64
CA ILE A 42 -1.98 15.02 30.18
C ILE A 42 -2.45 15.19 28.72
N TYR A 43 -2.56 14.10 27.92
CA TYR A 43 -2.97 14.16 26.50
C TYR A 43 -4.29 13.43 26.15
N GLN A 44 -5.08 13.00 27.13
CA GLN A 44 -6.31 12.21 26.88
C GLN A 44 -7.47 13.00 26.26
N ALA A 45 -7.40 14.33 26.14
CA ALA A 45 -8.58 15.10 25.70
C ALA A 45 -8.85 15.07 24.19
N ASN A 46 -7.84 14.92 23.31
CA ASN A 46 -8.06 15.12 21.88
C ASN A 46 -7.30 14.14 20.98
N THR A 47 -7.81 12.91 20.85
CA THR A 47 -7.43 11.96 19.78
C THR A 47 -7.42 12.63 18.39
N ILE A 48 -8.33 13.58 18.18
CA ILE A 48 -8.44 14.37 16.95
C ILE A 48 -7.18 15.22 16.70
N VAL A 49 -6.61 15.86 17.73
CA VAL A 49 -5.42 16.71 17.58
C VAL A 49 -4.20 15.88 17.19
N ARG A 50 -4.06 14.66 17.73
CA ARG A 50 -2.99 13.73 17.34
C ARG A 50 -3.10 13.33 15.87
N VAL A 51 -4.29 12.94 15.41
CA VAL A 51 -4.53 12.55 14.01
C VAL A 51 -4.28 13.73 13.08
N VAL A 52 -4.69 14.95 13.47
CA VAL A 52 -4.48 16.17 12.66
C VAL A 52 -2.99 16.53 12.59
N VAL A 53 -2.26 16.53 13.71
CA VAL A 53 -0.82 16.86 13.73
C VAL A 53 0.00 15.83 12.95
N VAL A 54 -0.27 14.54 13.15
CA VAL A 54 0.39 13.46 12.38
C VAL A 54 0.03 13.54 10.90
N GLY A 55 -1.24 13.83 10.57
CA GLY A 55 -1.69 14.04 9.20
C GLY A 55 -1.00 15.21 8.52
N ILE A 56 -0.87 16.36 9.20
CA ILE A 56 -0.17 17.55 8.70
C ILE A 56 1.32 17.25 8.46
N LEU A 57 1.99 16.58 9.41
CA LEU A 57 3.40 16.21 9.27
C LEU A 57 3.62 15.20 8.13
N ALA A 58 2.72 14.23 7.97
CA ALA A 58 2.76 13.27 6.86
C ALA A 58 2.57 13.98 5.50
N VAL A 59 1.62 14.91 5.39
CA VAL A 59 1.41 15.70 4.17
C VAL A 59 2.62 16.56 3.85
N LEU A 60 3.21 17.23 4.84
CA LEU A 60 4.44 18.01 4.65
C LEU A 60 5.63 17.15 4.21
N ALA A 61 5.79 15.96 4.80
CA ALA A 61 6.82 15.00 4.39
C ALA A 61 6.62 14.54 2.94
N LEU A 62 5.37 14.28 2.53
CA LEU A 62 5.03 13.92 1.15
C LEU A 62 5.33 15.06 0.16
N ILE A 63 5.05 16.31 0.53
CA ILE A 63 5.36 17.48 -0.31
C ILE A 63 6.88 17.65 -0.45
N LEU A 64 7.64 17.52 0.64
CA LEU A 64 9.10 17.60 0.61
C LEU A 64 9.72 16.43 -0.19
N ALA A 65 9.17 15.22 -0.08
CA ALA A 65 9.58 14.09 -0.90
C ALA A 65 9.28 14.31 -2.38
N ALA A 66 8.11 14.88 -2.71
CA ALA A 66 7.71 15.16 -4.09
C ALA A 66 8.56 16.25 -4.77
N THR A 67 9.14 17.17 -4.00
CA THR A 67 10.04 18.22 -4.52
C THR A 67 11.51 17.77 -4.68
N THR A 68 11.84 16.52 -4.34
CA THR A 68 13.18 15.94 -4.53
C THR A 68 13.38 15.43 -5.97
N SER A 69 14.63 15.33 -6.45
CA SER A 69 14.96 14.92 -7.84
C SER A 69 14.23 13.64 -8.28
N LYS A 70 14.17 12.63 -7.41
CA LYS A 70 13.41 11.38 -7.62
C LYS A 70 11.89 11.61 -7.75
N GLY A 71 11.33 12.55 -7.00
CA GLY A 71 9.91 12.92 -7.08
C GLY A 71 9.53 13.51 -8.45
N LYS A 72 10.40 14.35 -9.02
CA LYS A 72 10.20 14.90 -10.37
C LYS A 72 10.30 13.82 -11.45
N GLN A 73 11.23 12.85 -11.30
CA GLN A 73 11.34 11.70 -12.20
C GLN A 73 10.08 10.81 -12.15
N ILE A 74 9.51 10.57 -10.97
CA ILE A 74 8.25 9.83 -10.82
C ILE A 74 7.08 10.56 -11.48
N LEU A 75 7.04 11.90 -11.41
CA LEU A 75 6.00 12.69 -12.09
C LEU A 75 6.10 12.59 -13.62
N VAL A 76 7.32 12.61 -14.18
CA VAL A 76 7.55 12.39 -15.61
C VAL A 76 7.17 10.95 -16.00
N PHE A 77 7.61 9.96 -15.23
CA PHE A 77 7.25 8.56 -15.44
C PHE A 77 5.72 8.32 -15.36
N ALA A 78 5.02 9.02 -14.48
CA ALA A 78 3.56 8.96 -14.39
C ALA A 78 2.87 9.57 -15.62
N GLN A 79 3.46 10.62 -16.22
CA GLN A 79 2.97 11.20 -17.47
C GLN A 79 3.20 10.25 -18.66
N GLU A 80 4.36 9.59 -18.72
CA GLU A 80 4.67 8.58 -19.73
C GLU A 80 3.77 7.33 -19.57
N SER A 81 3.58 6.85 -18.34
CA SER A 81 2.68 5.73 -18.01
C SER A 81 1.24 6.01 -18.44
N ARG A 82 0.76 7.25 -18.30
CA ARG A 82 -0.58 7.65 -18.81
C ARG A 82 -0.70 7.51 -20.32
N GLN A 83 0.38 7.73 -21.07
CA GLN A 83 0.37 7.54 -22.54
C GLN A 83 0.37 6.06 -22.90
N GLU A 84 1.00 5.19 -22.11
CA GLU A 84 0.96 3.74 -22.30
C GLU A 84 -0.37 3.12 -21.87
N LEU A 85 -0.97 3.60 -20.78
CA LEU A 85 -2.30 3.19 -20.34
C LEU A 85 -3.39 3.47 -21.40
N ARG A 86 -3.19 4.47 -22.27
CA ARG A 86 -4.08 4.72 -23.41
C ARG A 86 -3.94 3.68 -24.53
N LYS A 87 -2.84 2.94 -24.58
CA LYS A 87 -2.62 1.82 -25.51
C LYS A 87 -3.21 0.52 -24.98
N VAL A 88 -3.65 0.49 -23.71
CA VAL A 88 -4.36 -0.65 -23.14
C VAL A 88 -5.76 -0.68 -23.76
N VAL A 89 -5.91 -1.55 -24.75
CA VAL A 89 -7.22 -1.91 -25.27
C VAL A 89 -7.88 -2.74 -24.19
N TRP A 90 -8.76 -2.11 -23.41
CA TRP A 90 -9.53 -2.82 -22.41
C TRP A 90 -10.42 -3.86 -23.10
N PRO A 91 -10.47 -5.09 -22.57
CA PRO A 91 -11.30 -6.15 -23.13
C PRO A 91 -12.76 -5.72 -23.13
N THR A 92 -13.52 -6.24 -24.09
CA THR A 92 -14.93 -5.88 -24.22
C THR A 92 -15.71 -6.34 -22.99
N ARG A 93 -16.81 -5.65 -22.64
CA ARG A 93 -17.63 -5.99 -21.46
C ARG A 93 -18.11 -7.45 -21.47
N ARG A 94 -18.33 -8.01 -22.66
CA ARG A 94 -18.80 -9.40 -22.83
C ARG A 94 -17.73 -10.41 -22.41
N GLU A 95 -16.49 -10.21 -22.84
CA GLU A 95 -15.36 -11.07 -22.45
C GLU A 95 -15.10 -11.00 -20.95
N THR A 96 -15.13 -9.79 -20.37
CA THR A 96 -14.90 -9.58 -18.93
C THR A 96 -15.95 -10.31 -18.08
N ILE A 97 -17.23 -10.23 -18.46
CA ILE A 97 -18.31 -10.90 -17.74
C ILE A 97 -18.18 -12.42 -17.87
N GLN A 98 -17.80 -12.94 -19.04
CA GLN A 98 -17.61 -14.38 -19.23
C GLN A 98 -16.51 -14.93 -18.32
N THR A 99 -15.35 -14.27 -18.24
CA THR A 99 -14.26 -14.69 -17.36
C THR A 99 -14.63 -14.53 -15.88
N THR A 100 -15.31 -13.46 -15.51
CA THR A 100 -15.76 -13.24 -14.12
C THR A 100 -16.77 -14.32 -13.70
N LEU A 101 -17.71 -14.67 -14.57
CA LEU A 101 -18.74 -15.67 -14.30
C LEU A 101 -18.13 -17.09 -14.22
N LEU A 102 -17.12 -17.39 -15.05
CA LEU A 102 -16.32 -18.60 -14.95
C LEU A 102 -15.62 -18.69 -13.58
N ILE A 103 -14.89 -17.65 -13.16
CA ILE A 103 -14.20 -17.62 -11.88
C ILE A 103 -15.19 -17.69 -10.71
N ALA A 104 -16.34 -17.02 -10.81
CA ALA A 104 -17.40 -17.07 -9.81
C ALA A 104 -17.94 -18.49 -9.64
N MET A 105 -18.21 -19.22 -10.73
CA MET A 105 -18.63 -20.62 -10.68
C MET A 105 -17.58 -21.51 -10.00
N VAL A 106 -16.31 -21.41 -10.40
CA VAL A 106 -15.22 -22.20 -9.81
C VAL A 106 -15.09 -21.89 -8.31
N THR A 107 -15.13 -20.62 -7.94
CA THR A 107 -15.02 -20.19 -6.53
C THR A 107 -16.21 -20.65 -5.69
N LEU A 108 -17.43 -20.61 -6.24
CA LEU A 108 -18.63 -21.13 -5.56
C LEU A 108 -18.52 -22.64 -5.31
N VAL A 109 -18.07 -23.41 -6.30
CA VAL A 109 -17.86 -24.86 -6.15
C VAL A 109 -16.79 -25.15 -5.10
N SER A 110 -15.63 -24.45 -5.16
CA SER A 110 -14.57 -24.60 -4.18
C SER A 110 -15.01 -24.22 -2.77
N SER A 111 -15.76 -23.12 -2.62
CA SER A 111 -16.29 -22.67 -1.32
C SER A 111 -17.26 -23.70 -0.73
N LEU A 112 -18.15 -24.26 -1.55
CA LEU A 112 -19.11 -25.26 -1.08
C LEU A 112 -18.42 -26.59 -0.71
N PHE A 113 -17.39 -26.98 -1.48
CA PHE A 113 -16.58 -28.15 -1.20
C PHE A 113 -15.81 -28.02 0.12
N LEU A 114 -15.11 -26.90 0.33
CA LEU A 114 -14.40 -26.64 1.58
C LEU A 114 -15.35 -26.58 2.77
N TRP A 115 -16.47 -25.87 2.64
CA TRP A 115 -17.49 -25.82 3.68
C TRP A 115 -18.00 -27.22 4.05
N GLY A 116 -18.25 -28.09 3.08
CA GLY A 116 -18.65 -29.48 3.33
C GLY A 116 -17.58 -30.26 4.10
N LEU A 117 -16.31 -30.16 3.69
CA LEU A 117 -15.19 -30.79 4.37
C LEU A 117 -15.00 -30.28 5.80
N ASP A 118 -15.14 -28.99 6.04
CA ASP A 118 -15.02 -28.38 7.37
C ASP A 118 -16.11 -28.92 8.29
N ASN A 119 -17.36 -29.01 7.83
CA ASN A 119 -18.47 -29.58 8.60
C ASN A 119 -18.23 -31.05 8.97
N ILE A 120 -17.70 -31.84 8.03
CA ILE A 120 -17.36 -33.25 8.28
C ILE A 120 -16.22 -33.33 9.31
N THR A 121 -15.18 -32.52 9.15
CA THR A 121 -14.04 -32.48 10.05
C THR A 121 -14.46 -32.13 11.47
N ILE A 122 -15.32 -31.12 11.64
CA ILE A 122 -15.86 -30.73 12.96
C ILE A 122 -16.67 -31.86 13.57
N ARG A 123 -17.51 -32.55 12.78
CA ARG A 123 -18.32 -33.69 13.27
C ARG A 123 -17.44 -34.87 13.70
N ILE A 124 -16.33 -35.13 13.01
CA ILE A 124 -15.37 -36.17 13.39
C ILE A 124 -14.67 -35.79 14.70
N ILE A 125 -14.19 -34.54 14.82
CA ILE A 125 -13.52 -34.06 16.03
C ILE A 125 -14.47 -34.08 17.23
N SER A 126 -15.72 -33.64 17.05
CA SER A 126 -16.70 -33.63 18.13
C SER A 126 -17.05 -35.05 18.57
N PHE A 127 -17.16 -36.02 17.65
CA PHE A 127 -17.36 -37.43 17.98
C PHE A 127 -16.20 -38.00 18.80
N LEU A 128 -14.95 -37.70 18.42
CA LEU A 128 -13.76 -38.17 19.14
C LEU A 128 -13.55 -37.48 20.50
N THR A 129 -14.08 -36.26 20.67
CA THR A 129 -13.92 -35.49 21.92
C THR A 129 -15.05 -35.76 22.92
N LEU A 130 -16.26 -36.07 22.43
CA LEU A 130 -17.44 -36.37 23.26
C LEU A 130 -17.64 -37.86 23.55
N TYR A 131 -16.82 -38.75 22.97
CA TYR A 131 -16.73 -40.17 23.29
C TYR A 131 -15.34 -40.47 23.87
#